data_AF-A0AAN0RN63-F1
#
_entry.id   AF-A0AAN0RN63-F1
#
_cell.length_a   1.000
_cell.length_b   1.000
_cell.length_c   1.000
_cell.angle_alpha   90.00
_cell.angle_beta   90.00
_cell.angle_gamma   90.00
#
_symmetry.space_group_name_H-M   'P 1'
#
loop_
_entity.id
_entity.type
_entity.pdbx_description
1 polymer ?
#
loop_
_entity_poly.entity_id
_entity_poly.type
_entity_poly.pdbx_seq_one_letter_code
_entity_poly.pdbx_strand_id
1 'polypeptide(L)'
;MSIATILRRWLAGMRTAAQAGAADGRLRGAGRGRAMPSVRALRWRAPWLRWQMLSWIATTLLAPPFWSIGTLLLINPSSDQPFFWSAAMAIVPIANGVAIVAANQHHHRTPFTRRRTVAAHCFGVAMPLACALFALLLWHADAIAGLIGPLALSPGGARDTSLAAWVAALVAGFGFASSAHASMLHAWLAFEA
;
A
#
# COMPACT_ATOMS: atom_id res chain seq x y z
N MET A 1 16.25 13.08 18.26
CA MET A 1 15.70 13.79 17.08
C MET A 1 14.19 13.68 17.12
N SER A 2 13.45 14.79 17.06
CA SER A 2 11.99 14.80 17.22
C SER A 2 11.26 14.62 15.88
N ILE A 3 10.09 13.96 15.88
CA ILE A 3 9.22 13.80 14.71
C ILE A 3 8.91 15.16 14.06
N ALA A 4 8.77 16.21 14.89
CA ALA A 4 8.54 17.58 14.43
C ALA A 4 9.69 18.10 13.56
N THR A 5 10.94 17.77 13.89
CA THR A 5 12.11 18.18 13.09
C THR A 5 12.21 17.45 11.75
N ILE A 6 11.74 16.20 11.68
CA ILE A 6 11.70 15.42 10.43
C ILE A 6 10.59 15.97 9.53
N LEU A 7 9.40 16.22 10.08
CA LEU A 7 8.27 16.78 9.35
C LEU A 7 8.60 18.18 8.79
N ARG A 8 9.29 19.02 9.57
CA ARG A 8 9.67 20.37 9.15
C ARG A 8 10.72 20.35 8.04
N ARG A 9 11.71 19.44 8.12
CA ARG A 9 12.70 19.23 7.05
C ARG A 9 12.05 18.72 5.76
N TRP A 10 11.10 17.80 5.89
CA TRP A 10 10.36 17.26 4.75
C TRP A 10 9.51 18.34 4.06
N LEU A 11 8.78 19.16 4.83
CA LEU A 11 8.00 20.29 4.31
C LEU A 11 8.88 21.35 3.62
N ALA A 12 10.08 21.62 4.15
CA ALA A 12 11.03 22.55 3.55
C ALA A 12 11.58 22.02 2.20
N GLY A 13 11.90 20.73 2.13
CA GLY A 13 12.38 20.09 0.90
C GLY A 13 11.33 20.04 -0.22
N MET A 14 10.04 19.93 0.12
CA MET A 14 8.97 19.98 -0.88
C MET A 14 8.80 21.38 -1.50
N ARG A 15 9.05 22.45 -0.73
CA ARG A 15 8.94 23.83 -1.23
C ARG A 15 10.07 24.18 -2.19
N THR A 16 11.30 23.75 -1.89
CA THR A 16 12.46 23.98 -2.77
C THR A 16 12.34 23.20 -4.08
N ALA A 17 11.82 21.97 -4.03
CA ALA A 17 11.55 21.18 -5.23
C ALA A 17 10.48 21.82 -6.15
N ALA A 18 9.43 22.42 -5.56
CA ALA A 18 8.41 23.14 -6.32
C ALA A 18 8.95 24.41 -7.00
N GLN A 19 9.93 25.09 -6.38
CA GLN A 19 10.56 26.29 -6.94
C GLN A 19 11.58 25.95 -8.05
N ALA A 20 12.33 24.86 -7.91
CA ALA A 20 13.27 24.39 -8.94
C ALA A 20 12.55 24.00 -10.25
N GLY A 21 11.39 23.34 -10.16
CA GLY A 21 10.59 22.97 -11.32
C GLY A 21 10.01 24.16 -12.11
N ALA A 22 9.84 25.32 -11.46
CA ALA A 22 9.35 26.54 -12.11
C ALA A 22 10.43 27.30 -12.89
N ALA A 23 11.71 27.11 -12.55
CA ALA A 23 12.84 27.73 -13.23
C ALA A 23 13.27 26.96 -14.50
N ASP A 24 13.22 25.63 -14.45
CA ASP A 24 13.65 24.75 -15.56
C ASP A 24 12.67 24.80 -16.78
N GLY A 25 11.43 25.23 -16.56
CA GLY A 25 10.41 25.37 -17.60
C GLY A 25 10.63 26.54 -18.59
N ARG A 26 11.47 27.53 -18.27
CA ARG A 26 11.68 28.71 -19.13
C ARG A 26 12.83 28.57 -20.14
N LEU A 27 13.72 27.60 -19.97
CA LEU A 27 14.96 27.50 -20.77
C LEU A 27 14.88 26.52 -21.96
N ARG A 28 13.82 25.72 -22.09
CA ARG A 28 13.68 24.67 -23.13
C ARG A 28 12.81 25.06 -24.33
N GLY A 29 12.73 26.36 -24.63
CA GLY A 29 11.92 26.92 -25.72
C GLY A 29 12.66 27.22 -27.02
N ALA A 30 13.58 26.36 -27.49
CA ALA A 30 14.18 26.51 -28.83
C ALA A 30 14.72 25.17 -29.34
N GLY A 31 13.93 24.45 -30.13
CA GLY A 31 14.36 23.20 -30.75
C GLY A 31 13.21 22.52 -31.50
N ARG A 32 12.97 22.93 -32.74
CA ARG A 32 12.07 22.25 -33.69
C ARG A 32 12.67 20.88 -34.03
N GLY A 33 12.10 19.83 -33.45
CA GLY A 33 12.35 18.45 -33.82
C GLY A 33 11.05 17.67 -33.74
N ARG A 34 10.56 17.19 -34.90
CA ARG A 34 9.58 16.11 -35.14
C ARG A 34 8.73 15.73 -33.91
N ALA A 35 7.50 16.24 -33.85
CA ALA A 35 6.54 15.94 -32.78
C ALA A 35 6.16 14.44 -32.80
N MET A 36 6.91 13.61 -32.08
CA MET A 36 6.34 12.39 -31.52
C MET A 36 5.21 12.81 -30.58
N PRO A 37 4.09 12.05 -30.51
CA PRO A 37 3.07 12.31 -29.50
C PRO A 37 3.75 12.18 -28.15
N SER A 38 4.00 13.32 -27.49
CA SER A 38 4.60 13.35 -26.18
C SER A 38 3.62 12.63 -25.26
N VAL A 39 3.95 11.40 -24.86
CA VAL A 39 3.16 10.68 -23.86
C VAL A 39 3.26 11.51 -22.60
N ARG A 40 2.22 12.32 -22.34
CA ARG A 40 2.20 13.26 -21.23
C ARG A 40 2.30 12.48 -19.93
N ALA A 41 3.23 12.86 -19.07
CA ALA A 41 3.30 12.31 -17.73
C ALA A 41 1.98 12.57 -16.99
N LEU A 42 1.54 11.59 -16.20
CA LEU A 42 0.42 11.77 -15.31
C LEU A 42 0.71 12.92 -14.35
N ARG A 43 -0.31 13.70 -14.04
CA ARG A 43 -0.17 14.83 -13.11
C ARG A 43 -0.80 14.44 -11.78
N TRP A 44 -0.17 14.81 -10.68
CA TRP A 44 -0.82 14.74 -9.39
C TRP A 44 -2.04 15.66 -9.35
N ARG A 45 -3.13 15.18 -8.75
CA ARG A 45 -4.29 16.03 -8.48
C ARG A 45 -3.95 17.10 -7.46
N ALA A 46 -4.40 18.32 -7.71
CA ALA A 46 -4.32 19.41 -6.74
C ALA A 46 -5.63 19.52 -5.94
N PRO A 47 -5.59 19.84 -4.63
CA PRO A 47 -4.39 19.99 -3.79
C PRO A 47 -3.81 18.62 -3.37
N TRP A 48 -2.51 18.43 -3.62
CA TRP A 48 -1.82 17.14 -3.51
C TRP A 48 -2.06 16.42 -2.18
N LEU A 49 -1.81 17.10 -1.05
CA LEU A 49 -1.90 16.47 0.27
C LEU A 49 -3.30 15.92 0.57
N ARG A 50 -4.37 16.63 0.18
CA ARG A 50 -5.74 16.18 0.45
C ARG A 50 -6.08 14.92 -0.35
N TRP A 51 -5.65 14.84 -1.60
CA TRP A 51 -5.85 13.65 -2.43
C TRP A 51 -5.03 12.45 -1.96
N GLN A 52 -3.82 12.69 -1.44
CA GLN A 52 -3.01 11.63 -0.82
C GLN A 52 -3.68 11.09 0.46
N MET A 53 -4.14 11.97 1.35
CA MET A 53 -4.83 11.57 2.58
C MET A 53 -6.17 10.88 2.29
N LEU A 54 -6.97 11.44 1.38
CA LEU A 54 -8.22 10.83 0.95
C LEU A 54 -7.97 9.44 0.36
N SER A 55 -6.96 9.30 -0.50
CA SER A 55 -6.60 8.01 -1.04
C SER A 55 -6.21 7.04 0.06
N TRP A 56 -5.35 7.43 0.99
CA TRP A 56 -4.89 6.56 2.08
C TRP A 56 -6.05 6.09 2.98
N ILE A 57 -6.95 7.00 3.34
CA ILE A 57 -8.17 6.69 4.11
C ILE A 57 -9.07 5.75 3.31
N ALA A 58 -9.37 6.08 2.05
CA ALA A 58 -10.25 5.29 1.20
C ALA A 58 -9.69 3.87 0.97
N THR A 59 -8.39 3.74 0.68
CA THR A 59 -7.76 2.42 0.48
C THR A 59 -7.78 1.56 1.73
N THR A 60 -7.71 2.18 2.91
CA THR A 60 -7.77 1.49 4.20
C THR A 60 -9.19 1.05 4.53
N LEU A 61 -10.16 1.96 4.47
CA LEU A 61 -11.55 1.68 4.82
C LEU A 61 -12.23 0.74 3.83
N LEU A 62 -11.79 0.71 2.57
CA LEU A 62 -12.35 -0.20 1.56
C LEU A 62 -11.59 -1.53 1.47
N ALA A 63 -10.59 -1.76 2.32
CA ALA A 63 -9.85 -3.01 2.28
C ALA A 63 -10.70 -4.19 2.78
N PRO A 64 -10.82 -5.27 2.00
CA PRO A 64 -11.53 -6.48 2.43
C PRO A 64 -11.09 -6.98 3.81
N PRO A 65 -9.78 -7.06 4.17
CA PRO A 65 -9.38 -7.50 5.50
C PRO A 65 -9.90 -6.61 6.63
N PHE A 66 -10.05 -5.31 6.40
CA PHE A 66 -10.60 -4.37 7.39
C PHE A 66 -12.05 -4.73 7.72
N TRP A 67 -12.86 -5.00 6.69
CA TRP A 67 -14.26 -5.41 6.86
C TRP A 67 -14.39 -6.83 7.39
N SER A 68 -13.59 -7.78 6.91
CA SER A 68 -13.64 -9.17 7.38
C SER A 68 -13.30 -9.26 8.86
N ILE A 69 -12.20 -8.63 9.30
CA ILE A 69 -11.80 -8.61 10.71
C ILE A 69 -12.82 -7.83 11.55
N GLY A 70 -13.24 -6.64 11.10
CA GLY A 70 -14.25 -5.84 11.80
C GLY A 70 -15.56 -6.60 12.00
N THR A 71 -16.04 -7.32 10.98
CA THR A 71 -17.25 -8.14 11.08
C THR A 71 -17.07 -9.31 12.04
N LEU A 72 -15.92 -9.99 12.01
CA LEU A 72 -15.63 -11.08 12.95
C LEU A 72 -15.64 -10.57 14.41
N LEU A 73 -15.05 -9.40 14.67
CA LEU A 73 -15.04 -8.77 15.99
C LEU A 73 -16.43 -8.27 16.43
N LEU A 74 -17.30 -7.89 15.50
CA LEU A 74 -18.70 -7.54 15.80
C LEU A 74 -19.54 -8.77 16.16
N ILE A 75 -19.30 -9.90 15.50
CA ILE A 75 -20.00 -11.16 15.81
C ILE A 75 -19.55 -11.69 17.17
N ASN A 76 -18.25 -11.68 17.41
CA ASN A 76 -17.68 -12.10 18.68
C ASN A 76 -16.54 -11.16 19.10
N PRO A 77 -16.79 -10.22 20.03
CA PRO A 77 -15.75 -9.33 20.53
C PRO A 77 -14.77 -10.04 21.47
N SER A 78 -15.15 -11.21 22.02
CA SER A 78 -14.27 -12.02 22.85
C SER A 78 -13.35 -12.85 21.96
N SER A 79 -12.09 -12.42 21.87
CA SER A 79 -11.03 -13.20 21.26
C SER A 79 -9.90 -13.38 22.25
N ASP A 80 -9.34 -14.58 22.27
CA ASP A 80 -8.16 -14.92 23.07
C ASP A 80 -6.90 -14.16 22.59
N GLN A 81 -6.96 -13.50 21.43
CA GLN A 81 -5.85 -12.75 20.83
C GLN A 81 -6.26 -11.35 20.37
N PRO A 82 -6.63 -10.42 21.28
CA PRO A 82 -7.12 -9.08 20.90
C PRO A 82 -6.06 -8.25 20.16
N PHE A 83 -4.77 -8.42 20.52
CA PHE A 83 -3.67 -7.76 19.84
C PHE A 83 -3.55 -8.18 18.38
N PHE A 84 -3.73 -9.47 18.08
CA PHE A 84 -3.61 -10.01 16.72
C PHE A 84 -4.55 -9.29 15.75
N TRP A 85 -5.83 -9.16 16.09
CA TRP A 85 -6.81 -8.53 15.21
C TRP A 85 -6.54 -7.05 14.97
N SER A 86 -6.20 -6.31 16.04
CA SER A 86 -5.87 -4.89 15.92
C SER A 86 -4.61 -4.67 15.06
N ALA A 87 -3.58 -5.50 15.26
CA ALA A 87 -2.35 -5.46 14.47
C ALA A 87 -2.62 -5.85 13.00
N ALA A 88 -3.40 -6.88 12.75
CA ALA A 88 -3.79 -7.30 11.40
C ALA A 88 -4.53 -6.18 10.65
N MET A 89 -5.45 -5.46 11.31
CA MET A 89 -6.10 -4.29 10.71
C MET A 89 -5.11 -3.14 10.45
N ALA A 90 -4.13 -2.93 11.34
CA ALA A 90 -3.12 -1.87 11.21
C ALA A 90 -2.11 -2.12 10.08
N ILE A 91 -1.88 -3.37 9.67
CA ILE A 91 -1.00 -3.70 8.54
C ILE A 91 -1.49 -3.03 7.24
N VAL A 92 -2.82 -2.99 7.02
CA VAL A 92 -3.42 -2.42 5.81
C VAL A 92 -3.02 -0.95 5.58
N PRO A 93 -3.27 -0.01 6.51
CA PRO A 93 -2.88 1.40 6.31
C PRO A 93 -1.36 1.57 6.29
N ILE A 94 -0.59 0.75 7.01
CA ILE A 94 0.88 0.82 7.00
C ILE A 94 1.43 0.45 5.62
N ALA A 95 1.05 -0.73 5.09
CA ALA A 95 1.55 -1.22 3.81
C ALA A 95 1.16 -0.28 2.65
N ASN A 96 -0.10 0.14 2.61
CA ASN A 96 -0.59 1.07 1.61
C ASN A 96 0.03 2.48 1.75
N GLY A 97 0.24 2.95 2.98
CA GLY A 97 0.92 4.23 3.22
C GLY A 97 2.37 4.23 2.71
N VAL A 98 3.12 3.15 2.98
CA VAL A 98 4.49 2.98 2.46
C VAL A 98 4.50 2.94 0.93
N ALA A 99 3.57 2.22 0.30
CA ALA A 99 3.45 2.17 -1.15
C ALA A 99 3.15 3.54 -1.77
N ILE A 100 2.28 4.33 -1.15
CA ILE A 100 1.99 5.71 -1.57
C ILE A 100 3.25 6.59 -1.48
N VAL A 101 4.00 6.50 -0.39
CA VAL A 101 5.27 7.23 -0.22
C VAL A 101 6.30 6.80 -1.26
N ALA A 102 6.44 5.50 -1.52
CA ALA A 102 7.32 4.97 -2.54
C ALA A 102 6.93 5.45 -3.94
N ALA A 103 5.63 5.43 -4.27
CA ALA A 103 5.11 5.92 -5.54
C ALA A 103 5.35 7.44 -5.71
N ASN A 104 5.20 8.23 -4.64
CA ASN A 104 5.55 9.65 -4.65
C ASN A 104 7.04 9.85 -4.97
N GLN A 105 7.92 9.16 -4.25
CA GLN A 105 9.37 9.25 -4.47
C GLN A 105 9.77 8.80 -5.88
N HIS A 106 9.17 7.72 -6.37
CA HIS A 106 9.41 7.23 -7.72
C HIS A 106 8.95 8.26 -8.75
N HIS A 107 7.72 8.78 -8.65
CA HIS A 107 7.17 9.73 -9.62
C HIS A 107 7.98 11.04 -9.69
N HIS A 108 8.58 11.47 -8.58
CA HIS A 108 9.50 12.62 -8.58
C HIS A 108 10.79 12.39 -9.36
N ARG A 109 11.28 11.14 -9.43
CA ARG A 109 12.51 10.78 -10.16
C ARG A 109 12.21 10.37 -11.61
N THR A 110 11.17 9.57 -11.79
CA THR A 110 10.75 9.00 -13.06
C THR A 110 9.22 9.09 -13.17
N PRO A 111 8.69 10.12 -13.83
CA PRO A 111 7.25 10.34 -13.90
C PRO A 111 6.51 9.18 -14.57
N PHE A 112 5.46 8.70 -13.91
CA PHE A 112 4.55 7.72 -14.48
C PHE A 112 3.76 8.31 -15.64
N THR A 113 3.57 7.53 -16.70
CA THR A 113 2.80 7.92 -17.90
C THR A 113 1.42 7.26 -17.97
N ARG A 114 1.16 6.23 -17.16
CA ARG A 114 -0.10 5.46 -17.18
C ARG A 114 -0.53 5.07 -15.77
N ARG A 115 -1.83 5.08 -15.48
CA ARG A 115 -2.33 4.71 -14.15
C ARG A 115 -2.05 3.24 -13.80
N ARG A 116 -2.01 2.38 -14.82
CA ARG A 116 -1.66 0.95 -14.65
C ARG A 116 -0.23 0.77 -14.12
N THR A 117 0.73 1.61 -14.52
CA THR A 117 2.11 1.50 -14.02
C THR A 117 2.23 1.99 -12.59
N VAL A 118 1.48 3.03 -12.21
CA VAL A 118 1.31 3.45 -10.81
C VAL A 118 0.75 2.31 -9.97
N ALA A 119 -0.36 1.70 -10.41
CA ALA A 119 -1.01 0.62 -9.69
C ALA A 119 -0.09 -0.60 -9.53
N ALA A 120 0.60 -1.01 -10.61
CA ALA A 120 1.57 -2.11 -10.54
C ALA A 120 2.72 -1.80 -9.57
N HIS A 121 3.24 -0.57 -9.57
CA HIS A 121 4.29 -0.16 -8.63
C HIS A 121 3.80 -0.17 -7.18
N CYS A 122 2.63 0.40 -6.90
CA CYS A 122 2.05 0.40 -5.57
C CYS A 122 1.79 -1.04 -5.08
N PHE A 123 1.24 -1.88 -5.94
CA PHE A 123 0.97 -3.28 -5.63
C PHE A 123 2.25 -4.04 -5.33
N GLY A 124 3.30 -3.85 -6.15
CA GLY A 124 4.61 -4.46 -5.97
C GLY A 124 5.32 -4.04 -4.68
N VAL A 125 4.95 -2.92 -4.06
CA VAL A 125 5.46 -2.49 -2.76
C VAL A 125 4.55 -2.95 -1.61
N ALA A 126 3.25 -2.72 -1.72
CA ALA A 126 2.28 -3.00 -0.66
C ALA A 126 2.12 -4.50 -0.40
N MET A 127 2.00 -5.32 -1.46
CA MET A 127 1.78 -6.77 -1.37
C MET A 127 2.86 -7.49 -0.56
N PRO A 128 4.17 -7.41 -0.91
CA PRO A 128 5.20 -8.11 -0.16
C PRO A 128 5.32 -7.57 1.27
N LEU A 129 5.13 -6.27 1.48
CA LEU A 129 5.18 -5.68 2.81
C LEU A 129 4.03 -6.18 3.70
N ALA A 130 2.80 -6.23 3.17
CA ALA A 130 1.65 -6.76 3.87
C ALA A 130 1.82 -8.26 4.18
N CYS A 131 2.30 -9.04 3.21
CA CYS A 131 2.62 -10.46 3.42
C CYS A 131 3.67 -10.64 4.53
N ALA A 132 4.76 -9.89 4.48
CA ALA A 132 5.85 -10.00 5.46
C ALA A 132 5.36 -9.63 6.87
N LEU A 133 4.66 -8.50 7.02
CA LEU A 133 4.12 -8.07 8.30
C LEU A 133 3.08 -9.06 8.86
N PHE A 134 2.23 -9.62 7.99
CA PHE A 134 1.21 -10.56 8.41
C PHE A 134 1.79 -11.93 8.79
N ALA A 135 2.80 -12.42 8.04
CA ALA A 135 3.54 -13.63 8.41
C ALA A 135 4.27 -13.45 9.75
N LEU A 136 4.93 -12.30 9.97
CA LEU A 136 5.55 -11.97 11.25
C LEU A 136 4.52 -11.91 12.39
N LEU A 137 3.33 -11.37 12.12
CA LEU A 137 2.25 -11.31 13.11
C LEU A 137 1.73 -12.71 13.47
N LEU A 138 1.49 -13.56 12.47
CA LEU A 138 1.09 -14.96 12.69
C LEU A 138 2.11 -15.71 13.54
N TRP A 139 3.40 -15.50 13.26
CA TRP A 139 4.50 -16.09 14.00
C TRP A 139 4.58 -15.59 15.45
N HIS A 140 4.54 -14.27 15.65
CA HIS A 140 4.69 -13.67 16.99
C HIS A 140 3.48 -13.86 17.90
N ALA A 141 2.28 -13.93 17.34
CA ALA A 141 1.05 -14.14 18.11
C ALA A 141 0.75 -15.62 18.37
N ASP A 142 1.61 -16.54 17.91
CA ASP A 142 1.37 -17.99 17.90
C ASP A 142 -0.03 -18.36 17.34
N ALA A 143 -0.49 -17.57 16.37
CA ALA A 143 -1.86 -17.62 15.87
C ALA A 143 -2.07 -18.76 14.86
N ILE A 144 -0.99 -19.39 14.40
CA ILE A 144 -1.02 -20.47 13.40
C ILE A 144 -1.84 -21.66 13.91
N ALA A 145 -1.61 -22.09 15.16
CA ALA A 145 -2.31 -23.23 15.73
C ALA A 145 -3.82 -22.98 15.85
N GLY A 146 -4.21 -21.78 16.32
CA GLY A 146 -5.61 -21.42 16.53
C GLY A 146 -6.39 -21.12 15.25
N LEU A 147 -5.78 -20.44 14.28
CA LEU A 147 -6.47 -19.99 13.06
C LEU A 147 -6.38 -21.00 11.91
N ILE A 148 -5.27 -21.71 11.80
CA ILE A 148 -4.95 -22.53 10.62
C ILE A 148 -4.96 -24.02 10.96
N GLY A 149 -4.68 -24.38 12.21
CA GLY A 149 -4.72 -25.76 12.70
C GLY A 149 -5.98 -26.54 12.30
N PRO A 150 -7.20 -25.97 12.41
CA PRO A 150 -8.43 -26.64 11.99
C PRO A 150 -8.53 -26.88 10.47
N LEU A 151 -7.95 -26.00 9.65
CA LEU A 151 -7.98 -26.08 8.19
C LEU A 151 -6.96 -27.08 7.63
N ALA A 152 -5.88 -27.34 8.38
CA ALA A 152 -4.81 -28.25 8.00
C ALA A 152 -5.08 -29.72 8.41
N LEU A 153 -6.30 -30.05 8.87
CA LEU A 153 -6.71 -31.41 9.16
C LEU A 153 -6.84 -32.19 7.85
N SER A 154 -5.79 -32.94 7.50
CA SER A 154 -5.77 -33.80 6.33
C SER A 154 -5.77 -35.28 6.76
N PRO A 155 -6.69 -36.12 6.25
CA PRO A 155 -6.83 -37.51 6.67
C PRO A 155 -5.64 -38.42 6.27
N GLY A 156 -4.64 -37.91 5.55
CA GLY A 156 -3.54 -38.69 4.95
C GLY A 156 -2.13 -38.42 5.49
N GLY A 157 -1.96 -37.98 6.74
CA GLY A 157 -0.63 -37.89 7.39
C GLY A 157 0.31 -36.75 6.95
N ALA A 158 -0.02 -36.01 5.89
CA ALA A 158 0.76 -34.86 5.41
C ALA A 158 0.40 -33.53 6.10
N ARG A 159 0.23 -33.54 7.43
CA ARG A 159 -0.27 -32.40 8.21
C ARG A 159 0.61 -31.15 8.06
N ASP A 160 1.94 -31.32 8.11
CA ASP A 160 2.88 -30.18 8.08
C ASP A 160 2.91 -29.50 6.71
N THR A 161 2.91 -30.28 5.63
CA THR A 161 2.86 -29.74 4.26
C THR A 161 1.54 -29.03 3.99
N SER A 162 0.42 -29.60 4.48
CA SER A 162 -0.90 -28.96 4.38
C SER A 162 -0.96 -27.67 5.18
N LEU A 163 -0.39 -27.64 6.39
CA LEU A 163 -0.32 -26.45 7.23
C LEU A 163 0.50 -25.34 6.56
N ALA A 164 1.69 -25.65 6.05
CA ALA A 164 2.52 -24.68 5.35
C ALA A 164 1.82 -24.09 4.11
N ALA A 165 1.10 -24.92 3.35
CA ALA A 165 0.31 -24.47 2.21
C ALA A 165 -0.82 -23.52 2.63
N TRP A 166 -1.54 -23.83 3.71
CA TRP A 166 -2.59 -22.95 4.23
C TRP A 166 -2.05 -21.64 4.81
N VAL A 167 -0.93 -21.68 5.52
CA VAL A 167 -0.23 -20.47 5.98
C VAL A 167 0.15 -19.59 4.80
N ALA A 168 0.79 -20.17 3.77
CA ALA A 168 1.18 -19.45 2.57
C ALA A 168 -0.04 -18.86 1.84
N ALA A 169 -1.11 -19.64 1.71
CA ALA A 169 -2.36 -19.19 1.09
C ALA A 169 -3.02 -18.05 1.87
N LEU A 170 -3.06 -18.12 3.20
CA LEU A 170 -3.62 -17.07 4.05
C LEU A 170 -2.79 -15.79 3.97
N VAL A 171 -1.46 -15.90 4.04
CA VAL A 171 -0.53 -14.76 3.92
C VAL A 171 -0.67 -14.10 2.55
N ALA A 172 -0.63 -14.88 1.47
CA ALA A 172 -0.81 -14.37 0.11
C ALA A 172 -2.21 -13.77 -0.08
N GLY A 173 -3.26 -14.41 0.42
CA GLY A 173 -4.62 -13.91 0.36
C GLY A 173 -4.78 -12.59 1.09
N PHE A 174 -4.22 -12.47 2.30
CA PHE A 174 -4.23 -11.23 3.06
C PHE A 174 -3.49 -10.10 2.36
N GLY A 175 -2.27 -10.36 1.88
CA GLY A 175 -1.49 -9.38 1.13
C GLY A 175 -2.22 -8.91 -0.13
N PHE A 176 -2.79 -9.86 -0.89
CA PHE A 176 -3.47 -9.56 -2.14
C PHE A 176 -4.72 -8.72 -1.88
N ALA A 177 -5.57 -9.17 -0.95
CA ALA A 177 -6.81 -8.50 -0.59
C ALA A 177 -6.55 -7.10 0.00
N SER A 178 -5.48 -6.90 0.76
CA SER A 178 -5.13 -5.58 1.32
C SER A 178 -4.56 -4.60 0.28
N SER A 179 -3.98 -5.09 -0.83
CA SER A 179 -3.13 -4.29 -1.72
C SER A 179 -3.69 -4.10 -3.14
N ALA A 180 -4.44 -5.07 -3.69
CA ALA A 180 -4.85 -5.06 -5.09
C ALA A 180 -5.81 -3.90 -5.41
N HIS A 181 -6.93 -3.81 -4.67
CA HIS A 181 -7.91 -2.73 -4.83
C HIS A 181 -7.27 -1.38 -4.48
N ALA A 182 -6.46 -1.34 -3.43
CA ALA A 182 -5.84 -0.13 -2.91
C ALA A 182 -4.93 0.51 -3.96
N SER A 183 -4.13 -0.30 -4.64
CA SER A 183 -3.21 0.15 -5.68
C SER A 183 -3.93 0.72 -6.90
N MET A 184 -5.03 0.08 -7.32
CA MET A 184 -5.87 0.58 -8.41
C MET A 184 -6.59 1.88 -8.03
N LEU A 185 -7.16 1.91 -6.82
CA LEU A 185 -7.90 3.05 -6.31
C LEU A 185 -6.99 4.26 -6.12
N HIS A 186 -5.80 4.09 -5.54
CA HIS A 186 -4.81 5.15 -5.39
C HIS A 186 -4.41 5.74 -6.74
N ALA A 187 -4.09 4.88 -7.72
CA ALA A 187 -3.73 5.32 -9.06
C ALA A 187 -4.83 6.14 -9.74
N TRP A 188 -6.11 5.85 -9.45
CA TRP A 188 -7.25 6.57 -9.99
C TRP A 188 -7.54 7.89 -9.25
N LEU A 189 -7.48 7.87 -7.91
CA LEU A 189 -7.75 9.04 -7.07
C LEU A 189 -6.63 10.07 -7.18
N ALA A 190 -5.38 9.65 -7.14
CA ALA A 190 -4.27 10.57 -6.93
C ALA A 190 -3.72 11.21 -8.23
N PHE A 191 -4.00 10.62 -9.40
CA PHE A 191 -3.50 11.10 -10.69
C PHE A 191 -4.61 11.56 -11.64
N GLU A 192 -4.35 12.67 -12.33
CA GLU A 192 -5.06 13.14 -13.53
C GLU A 192 -4.39 12.58 -14.79
N ALA A 193 -5.21 12.22 -15.77
CA ALA A 193 -4.81 11.76 -17.10
C ALA A 193 -4.72 12.94 -18.07
#